data_AF-A0A401FRC3-F1
#
_entry.id   AF-A0A401FRC3-F1
#
_cell.length_a   1.000
_cell.length_b   1.000
_cell.length_c   1.000
_cell.angle_alpha   90.00
_cell.angle_beta   90.00
_cell.angle_gamma   90.00
#
_symmetry.space_group_name_H-M   'P 1'
#
loop_
_entity.id
_entity.type
_entity.pdbx_description
1 polymer ?
#
loop_
_entity_poly.entity_id
_entity_poly.type
_entity_poly.pdbx_seq_one_letter_code
_entity_poly.pdbx_strand_id
1 'polypeptide(L)'
;MKKMFAILFFVALTLGMVSTKVGAVPFNGVEFPDGEVSFADAVISYEPDYDPEHSATPFEKASIPSNALGTPNFGMVSLGDGGRITLQFTDNSLTGSGDGSFDLWVYEVGPDVEDTYVEISKDNITWYSVGKVFGSTSGIDIDAFGFGTDDFFSYVRLTDDTNEGGQIGDVVGADIAAVGAISSAPPVANPTPEPGTFFLLSVGLLGLLKVRRMLTI
;
A
#
# COMPACT_ATOMS: atom_id res chain seq x y z
N MET A 1 52.99 48.12 -28.01
CA MET A 1 52.91 46.78 -27.35
C MET A 1 51.49 46.61 -26.84
N LYS A 2 50.70 45.73 -27.48
CA LYS A 2 49.26 45.55 -27.23
C LYS A 2 49.05 44.74 -25.95
N LYS A 3 48.27 45.26 -24.99
CA LYS A 3 47.82 44.51 -23.83
C LYS A 3 46.59 43.69 -24.25
N MET A 4 46.73 42.38 -24.33
CA MET A 4 45.64 41.42 -24.56
C MET A 4 44.87 41.23 -23.26
N PHE A 5 43.58 41.59 -23.25
CA PHE A 5 42.63 41.20 -22.22
C PHE A 5 41.99 39.87 -22.65
N ALA A 6 42.26 38.79 -21.91
CA ALA A 6 41.57 37.52 -22.10
C ALA A 6 40.27 37.54 -21.29
N ILE A 7 39.13 37.49 -21.98
CA ILE A 7 37.81 37.34 -21.37
C ILE A 7 37.52 35.83 -21.33
N LEU A 8 37.49 35.25 -20.13
CA LEU A 8 37.06 33.87 -19.92
C LEU A 8 35.52 33.85 -19.85
N PHE A 9 34.87 33.21 -20.83
CA PHE A 9 33.43 32.95 -20.78
C PHE A 9 33.22 31.59 -20.09
N PHE A 10 32.64 31.61 -18.88
CA PHE A 10 32.17 30.40 -18.20
C PHE A 10 30.76 30.09 -18.72
N VAL A 11 30.64 29.07 -19.57
CA VAL A 11 29.33 28.52 -19.97
C VAL A 11 28.97 27.44 -18.97
N ALA A 12 28.05 27.75 -18.05
CA ALA A 12 27.45 26.75 -17.18
C ALA A 12 26.41 25.97 -18.01
N LEU A 13 26.75 24.74 -18.39
CA LEU A 13 25.84 23.82 -19.06
C LEU A 13 24.96 23.16 -18.00
N THR A 14 23.78 23.72 -17.75
CA THR A 14 22.76 23.06 -16.92
C THR A 14 22.11 21.95 -17.75
N LEU A 15 22.51 20.70 -17.50
CA LEU A 15 21.72 19.54 -17.91
C LEU A 15 20.41 19.55 -17.12
N GLY A 16 19.36 20.10 -17.72
CA GLY A 16 17.99 19.86 -17.24
C GLY A 16 17.67 18.39 -17.48
N MET A 17 17.55 17.60 -16.42
CA MET A 17 16.92 16.28 -16.53
C MET A 17 15.45 16.52 -16.83
N VAL A 18 15.07 16.37 -18.10
CA VAL A 18 13.67 16.28 -18.50
C VAL A 18 13.20 14.90 -18.06
N SER A 19 12.54 14.81 -16.91
CA SER A 19 11.81 13.61 -16.53
C SER A 19 10.62 13.51 -17.48
N THR A 20 10.74 12.66 -18.49
CA THR A 20 9.57 12.26 -19.27
C THR A 20 8.72 11.39 -18.35
N LYS A 21 7.62 11.94 -17.81
CA LYS A 21 6.53 11.08 -17.34
C LYS A 21 6.10 10.25 -18.55
N VAL A 22 6.59 9.01 -18.63
CA VAL A 22 5.98 8.00 -19.46
C VAL A 22 4.52 7.98 -19.01
N GLY A 23 3.58 8.24 -19.91
CA GLY A 23 2.16 8.21 -19.55
C GLY A 23 1.86 6.87 -18.90
N ALA A 24 1.27 6.88 -17.70
CA ALA A 24 0.95 5.66 -16.98
C ALA A 24 0.11 4.78 -17.91
N VAL A 25 0.56 3.55 -18.14
CA VAL A 25 -0.26 2.58 -18.87
C VAL A 25 -1.40 2.22 -17.91
N PRO A 26 -2.67 2.41 -18.30
CA PRO A 26 -3.77 2.08 -17.42
C PRO A 26 -3.85 0.57 -17.23
N PHE A 27 -4.03 0.12 -15.99
CA PHE A 27 -4.33 -1.27 -15.67
C PHE A 27 -5.85 -1.44 -15.74
N ASN A 28 -6.33 -2.19 -16.73
CA ASN A 28 -7.78 -2.40 -16.98
C ASN A 28 -8.63 -1.10 -16.97
N GLY A 29 -8.07 0.02 -17.43
CA GLY A 29 -8.77 1.31 -17.55
C GLY A 29 -8.53 2.31 -16.42
N VAL A 30 -7.72 1.97 -15.42
CA VAL A 30 -7.39 2.86 -14.29
C VAL A 30 -5.90 3.23 -14.33
N GLU A 31 -5.60 4.51 -14.17
CA GLU A 31 -4.23 5.01 -14.16
C GLU A 31 -3.62 4.93 -12.75
N PHE A 32 -2.40 4.40 -12.67
CA PHE A 32 -1.58 4.38 -11.46
C PHE A 32 -0.33 5.20 -11.73
N PRO A 33 -0.17 6.40 -11.16
CA PRO A 33 0.95 7.30 -11.44
C PRO A 33 2.33 6.67 -11.22
N ASP A 34 2.45 5.77 -10.24
CA ASP A 34 3.70 5.08 -9.90
C ASP A 34 3.85 3.71 -10.62
N GLY A 35 2.82 3.27 -11.35
CA GLY A 35 2.85 2.04 -12.15
C GLY A 35 2.66 0.78 -11.31
N GLU A 36 3.41 -0.28 -11.66
CA GLU A 36 3.24 -1.62 -11.06
C GLU A 36 3.56 -1.65 -9.55
N VAL A 37 4.38 -0.73 -9.05
CA VAL A 37 4.74 -0.63 -7.62
C VAL A 37 3.55 -0.18 -6.76
N SER A 38 2.47 0.33 -7.36
CA SER A 38 1.27 0.72 -6.62
C SER A 38 0.50 -0.47 -6.02
N PHE A 39 0.79 -1.71 -6.42
CA PHE A 39 -0.02 -2.88 -6.09
C PHE A 39 0.49 -3.62 -4.86
N ALA A 40 -0.44 -4.22 -4.10
CA ALA A 40 -0.09 -5.06 -2.97
C ALA A 40 0.75 -6.27 -3.40
N ASP A 41 1.76 -6.61 -2.61
CA ASP A 41 2.84 -7.54 -2.97
C ASP A 41 3.03 -8.67 -1.96
N ALA A 42 2.28 -8.66 -0.85
CA ALA A 42 2.28 -9.72 0.15
C ALA A 42 0.88 -10.03 0.69
N VAL A 43 0.62 -11.31 0.93
CA VAL A 43 -0.55 -11.80 1.66
C VAL A 43 -0.18 -11.99 3.12
N ILE A 44 -0.96 -11.39 4.02
CA ILE A 44 -0.77 -11.50 5.48
C ILE A 44 -1.68 -12.58 6.06
N SER A 45 -2.94 -12.59 5.66
CA SER A 45 -3.90 -13.64 6.02
C SER A 45 -4.92 -13.85 4.90
N TYR A 46 -5.45 -15.06 4.82
CA TYR A 46 -6.59 -15.42 4.00
C TYR A 46 -7.45 -16.40 4.79
N GLU A 47 -8.68 -15.99 5.05
CA GLU A 47 -9.61 -16.62 5.98
C GLU A 47 -10.98 -16.72 5.27
N PRO A 48 -11.17 -17.71 4.38
CA PRO A 48 -12.39 -17.79 3.58
C PRO A 48 -13.62 -18.26 4.37
N ASP A 49 -13.41 -18.73 5.59
CA ASP A 49 -14.41 -19.15 6.57
C ASP A 49 -14.42 -18.21 7.79
N TYR A 50 -14.07 -16.94 7.58
CA TYR A 50 -13.97 -15.95 8.66
C TYR A 50 -15.30 -15.76 9.41
N ASP A 51 -16.43 -15.72 8.69
CA ASP A 51 -17.76 -15.70 9.31
C ASP A 51 -18.25 -17.12 9.62
N PRO A 52 -18.36 -17.51 10.91
CA PRO A 52 -18.83 -18.84 11.27
C PRO A 52 -20.33 -19.07 11.01
N GLU A 53 -21.11 -18.01 10.80
CA GLU A 53 -22.53 -18.10 10.44
C GLU A 53 -22.71 -18.35 8.93
N HIS A 54 -21.70 -18.00 8.14
CA HIS A 54 -21.69 -18.06 6.68
C HIS A 54 -20.43 -18.79 6.19
N SER A 55 -20.47 -20.13 6.17
CA SER A 55 -19.27 -20.94 5.93
C SER A 55 -19.12 -21.46 4.49
N ALA A 56 -19.77 -20.81 3.52
CA ALA A 56 -19.65 -21.21 2.12
C ALA A 56 -18.26 -20.79 1.61
N THR A 57 -17.37 -21.77 1.46
CA THR A 57 -16.00 -21.54 1.00
C THR A 57 -15.84 -21.86 -0.49
N PRO A 58 -14.98 -21.12 -1.20
CA PRO A 58 -14.72 -21.35 -2.61
C PRO A 58 -13.90 -22.63 -2.82
N PHE A 59 -13.88 -23.14 -4.05
CA PHE A 59 -13.10 -24.34 -4.36
C PHE A 59 -11.61 -24.05 -4.24
N GLU A 60 -10.80 -25.11 -4.04
CA GLU A 60 -9.34 -24.99 -3.88
C GLU A 60 -8.67 -24.18 -5.01
N LYS A 61 -9.14 -24.34 -6.25
CA LYS A 61 -8.64 -23.60 -7.43
C LYS A 61 -8.87 -22.09 -7.37
N ALA A 62 -9.91 -21.65 -6.65
CA ALA A 62 -10.29 -20.25 -6.46
C ALA A 62 -9.78 -19.71 -5.09
N SER A 63 -9.13 -20.55 -4.28
CA SER A 63 -8.60 -20.22 -2.96
C SER A 63 -7.08 -19.96 -2.99
N ILE A 64 -6.58 -19.31 -4.04
CA ILE A 64 -5.15 -19.04 -4.23
C ILE A 64 -4.89 -17.56 -3.93
N PRO A 65 -4.58 -17.17 -2.67
CA PRO A 65 -4.53 -15.77 -2.27
C PRO A 65 -3.42 -14.97 -2.97
N SER A 66 -2.36 -15.62 -3.45
CA SER A 66 -1.33 -14.96 -4.25
C SER A 66 -1.83 -14.42 -5.59
N ASN A 67 -3.02 -14.84 -6.04
CA ASN A 67 -3.63 -14.30 -7.26
C ASN A 67 -4.10 -12.85 -7.11
N ALA A 68 -4.26 -12.34 -5.87
CA ALA A 68 -4.60 -10.94 -5.61
C ALA A 68 -3.38 -10.00 -5.57
N LEU A 69 -2.17 -10.51 -5.81
CA LEU A 69 -0.92 -9.74 -5.73
C LEU A 69 -0.50 -9.17 -7.08
N GLY A 70 0.12 -7.99 -7.03
CA GLY A 70 0.62 -7.29 -8.22
C GLY A 70 -0.51 -6.78 -9.11
N THR A 71 -0.18 -6.53 -10.37
CA THR A 71 -1.13 -6.01 -11.36
C THR A 71 -2.15 -7.09 -11.76
N PRO A 72 -3.39 -6.72 -12.13
CA PRO A 72 -4.39 -7.65 -12.64
C PRO A 72 -3.83 -8.53 -13.78
N ASN A 73 -3.84 -9.85 -13.60
CA ASN A 73 -3.19 -10.80 -14.52
C ASN A 73 -4.09 -12.00 -14.91
N PHE A 74 -5.41 -11.81 -14.87
CA PHE A 74 -6.45 -12.84 -15.04
C PHE A 74 -6.55 -13.88 -13.90
N GLY A 75 -5.67 -13.83 -12.90
CA GLY A 75 -5.84 -14.55 -11.64
C GLY A 75 -6.89 -13.87 -10.76
N MET A 76 -7.51 -14.67 -9.88
CA MET A 76 -8.41 -14.19 -8.82
C MET A 76 -8.34 -15.12 -7.61
N VAL A 77 -8.75 -14.60 -6.46
CA VAL A 77 -9.06 -15.35 -5.24
C VAL A 77 -10.47 -14.97 -4.79
N SER A 78 -11.35 -15.96 -4.67
CA SER A 78 -12.66 -15.77 -4.07
C SER A 78 -12.52 -15.67 -2.55
N LEU A 79 -13.26 -14.76 -1.91
CA LEU A 79 -13.17 -14.60 -0.46
C LEU A 79 -13.96 -15.66 0.30
N GLY A 80 -14.98 -16.29 -0.27
CA GLY A 80 -15.99 -17.02 0.50
C GLY A 80 -17.03 -16.08 1.10
N ASP A 81 -18.20 -16.63 1.43
CA ASP A 81 -19.33 -15.90 2.01
C ASP A 81 -18.92 -15.35 3.39
N GLY A 82 -18.82 -14.03 3.53
CA GLY A 82 -18.30 -13.39 4.75
C GLY A 82 -16.81 -13.63 5.02
N GLY A 83 -16.07 -14.17 4.05
CA GLY A 83 -14.65 -14.44 4.15
C GLY A 83 -13.79 -13.18 4.01
N ARG A 84 -12.48 -13.32 4.28
CA ARG A 84 -11.58 -12.18 4.44
C ARG A 84 -10.17 -12.43 3.90
N ILE A 85 -9.57 -11.39 3.33
CA ILE A 85 -8.14 -11.36 2.97
C ILE A 85 -7.47 -10.09 3.51
N THR A 86 -6.24 -10.25 4.01
CA THR A 86 -5.38 -9.12 4.39
C THR A 86 -4.16 -9.08 3.48
N LEU A 87 -3.99 -7.96 2.79
CA LEU A 87 -2.89 -7.70 1.86
C LEU A 87 -1.98 -6.60 2.40
N GLN A 88 -0.72 -6.62 1.98
CA GLN A 88 0.29 -5.64 2.35
C GLN A 88 0.98 -5.04 1.13
N PHE A 89 1.29 -3.75 1.25
CA PHE A 89 2.24 -2.99 0.46
C PHE A 89 3.60 -3.03 1.18
N THR A 90 4.58 -3.80 0.68
CA THR A 90 5.90 -3.91 1.34
C THR A 90 6.91 -2.87 0.86
N ASP A 91 6.79 -2.40 -0.37
CA ASP A 91 7.69 -1.41 -0.98
C ASP A 91 7.03 -0.06 -1.34
N ASN A 92 5.74 0.09 -1.06
CA ASN A 92 4.99 1.35 -1.06
C ASN A 92 3.99 1.43 0.12
N SER A 93 3.11 2.43 0.10
CA SER A 93 1.96 2.53 1.00
C SER A 93 0.81 3.30 0.35
N LEU A 94 -0.41 3.06 0.81
CA LEU A 94 -1.58 3.85 0.46
C LEU A 94 -1.55 5.19 1.23
N THR A 95 -1.87 6.29 0.54
CA THR A 95 -2.03 7.63 1.13
C THR A 95 -3.24 8.35 0.54
N GLY A 96 -3.78 9.35 1.24
CA GLY A 96 -4.78 10.25 0.65
C GLY A 96 -4.17 11.12 -0.45
N SER A 97 -4.97 11.53 -1.42
CA SER A 97 -4.61 12.42 -2.53
C SER A 97 -4.75 13.89 -2.15
N GLY A 98 -5.52 14.19 -1.10
CA GLY A 98 -5.84 15.55 -0.65
C GLY A 98 -7.00 16.18 -1.41
N ASP A 99 -7.71 15.43 -2.25
CA ASP A 99 -8.91 15.85 -2.94
C ASP A 99 -9.98 14.74 -2.98
N GLY A 100 -11.00 14.85 -3.84
CA GLY A 100 -12.10 13.88 -3.90
C GLY A 100 -11.88 12.77 -4.93
N SER A 101 -10.64 12.49 -5.32
CA SER A 101 -10.29 11.41 -6.23
C SER A 101 -10.12 10.08 -5.49
N PHE A 102 -10.18 8.97 -6.22
CA PHE A 102 -9.96 7.66 -5.61
C PHE A 102 -8.49 7.45 -5.29
N ASP A 103 -8.21 6.98 -4.08
CA ASP A 103 -6.87 6.70 -3.57
C ASP A 103 -6.53 5.21 -3.63
N LEU A 104 -7.53 4.36 -3.42
CA LEU A 104 -7.43 2.92 -3.45
C LEU A 104 -8.33 2.36 -4.55
N TRP A 105 -7.90 1.27 -5.17
CA TRP A 105 -8.69 0.56 -6.16
C TRP A 105 -8.65 -0.95 -5.91
N VAL A 106 -9.82 -1.57 -5.95
CA VAL A 106 -9.99 -3.03 -5.82
C VAL A 106 -10.45 -3.56 -7.17
N TYR A 107 -9.69 -4.51 -7.72
CA TYR A 107 -10.08 -5.25 -8.90
C TYR A 107 -10.78 -6.53 -8.51
N GLU A 108 -11.97 -6.70 -9.05
CA GLU A 108 -12.78 -7.91 -8.90
C GLU A 108 -13.12 -8.48 -10.28
N VAL A 109 -13.27 -9.80 -10.36
CA VAL A 109 -13.60 -10.54 -11.59
C VAL A 109 -14.89 -11.31 -11.37
N GLY A 110 -15.97 -10.91 -12.02
CA GLY A 110 -17.21 -11.66 -11.92
C GLY A 110 -18.37 -10.85 -12.47
N PRO A 111 -19.47 -11.50 -12.87
CA PRO A 111 -20.70 -10.81 -13.23
C PRO A 111 -21.52 -10.40 -12.01
N ASP A 112 -21.25 -11.01 -10.85
CA ASP A 112 -22.02 -10.82 -9.63
C ASP A 112 -21.61 -9.50 -8.95
N VAL A 113 -22.59 -8.91 -8.27
CA VAL A 113 -22.37 -7.72 -7.46
C VAL A 113 -22.15 -8.23 -6.04
N GLU A 114 -20.90 -8.14 -5.59
CA GLU A 114 -20.43 -8.68 -4.32
C GLU A 114 -19.78 -7.54 -3.57
N ASP A 115 -20.55 -6.89 -2.71
CA ASP A 115 -20.05 -5.75 -1.97
C ASP A 115 -18.92 -6.20 -1.04
N THR A 116 -17.80 -5.47 -1.03
CA THR A 116 -16.63 -5.83 -0.23
C THR A 116 -16.29 -4.68 0.71
N TYR A 117 -16.34 -4.95 2.03
CA TYR A 117 -15.92 -3.99 3.05
C TYR A 117 -14.41 -3.79 3.02
N VAL A 118 -13.99 -2.53 3.14
CA VAL A 118 -12.57 -2.14 3.07
C VAL A 118 -12.13 -1.55 4.39
N GLU A 119 -11.05 -2.09 4.92
CA GLU A 119 -10.33 -1.54 6.08
C GLU A 119 -8.86 -1.33 5.75
N ILE A 120 -8.26 -0.29 6.33
CA ILE A 120 -6.84 0.05 6.15
C ILE A 120 -6.12 0.09 7.49
N SER A 121 -4.82 -0.21 7.48
CA SER A 121 -3.98 -0.19 8.68
C SER A 121 -2.55 0.23 8.38
N LYS A 122 -1.94 0.93 9.36
CA LYS A 122 -0.52 1.27 9.34
C LYS A 122 0.35 0.14 9.89
N ASP A 123 -0.19 -0.68 10.80
CA ASP A 123 0.58 -1.57 11.68
C ASP A 123 0.04 -3.01 11.78
N ASN A 124 -1.03 -3.34 11.03
CA ASN A 124 -1.74 -4.63 11.10
C ASN A 124 -2.36 -4.92 12.50
N ILE A 125 -2.56 -3.89 13.32
CA ILE A 125 -3.15 -3.99 14.66
C ILE A 125 -4.36 -3.05 14.77
N THR A 126 -4.17 -1.78 14.41
CA THR A 126 -5.22 -0.76 14.43
C THR A 126 -5.81 -0.64 13.04
N TRP A 127 -7.12 -0.86 12.93
CA TRP A 127 -7.85 -0.90 11.66
C TRP A 127 -8.86 0.23 11.57
N TYR A 128 -8.95 0.84 10.39
CA TYR A 128 -9.89 1.90 10.07
C TYR A 128 -10.76 1.47 8.91
N SER A 129 -12.09 1.45 9.10
CA SER A 129 -13.03 1.21 8.02
C SER A 129 -13.13 2.43 7.12
N VAL A 130 -13.00 2.23 5.81
CA VAL A 130 -13.09 3.26 4.77
C VAL A 130 -14.21 2.95 3.78
N GLY A 131 -15.29 2.36 4.29
CA GLY A 131 -16.49 2.03 3.51
C GLY A 131 -16.41 0.66 2.83
N LYS A 132 -17.02 0.57 1.66
CA LYS A 132 -17.09 -0.66 0.87
C LYS A 132 -17.07 -0.35 -0.62
N VAL A 133 -16.57 -1.28 -1.42
CA VAL A 133 -16.78 -1.28 -2.87
C VAL A 133 -18.10 -2.01 -3.15
N PHE A 134 -18.90 -1.50 -4.08
CA PHE A 134 -20.27 -1.96 -4.32
C PHE A 134 -20.33 -3.09 -5.36
N GLY A 135 -19.42 -4.05 -5.25
CA GLY A 135 -19.14 -5.05 -6.28
C GLY A 135 -18.62 -4.46 -7.58
N SER A 136 -18.06 -5.32 -8.42
CA SER A 136 -17.30 -4.91 -9.61
C SER A 136 -16.06 -4.08 -9.26
N THR A 137 -15.11 -4.06 -10.19
CA THR A 137 -13.86 -3.29 -10.06
C THR A 137 -14.15 -1.81 -9.73
N SER A 138 -13.78 -1.33 -8.53
CA SER A 138 -14.16 -0.01 -7.98
C SER A 138 -13.12 0.59 -7.02
N GLY A 139 -13.22 1.89 -6.76
CA GLY A 139 -12.28 2.65 -5.93
C GLY A 139 -12.87 3.26 -4.66
N ILE A 140 -11.97 3.64 -3.74
CA ILE A 140 -12.26 4.33 -2.48
C ILE A 140 -11.43 5.62 -2.41
N ASP A 141 -12.09 6.73 -2.11
CA ASP A 141 -11.51 8.00 -1.67
C ASP A 141 -11.40 7.93 -0.15
N ILE A 142 -10.17 7.91 0.38
CA ILE A 142 -9.90 7.84 1.82
C ILE A 142 -9.80 9.22 2.47
N ASP A 143 -9.65 10.30 1.67
CA ASP A 143 -9.76 11.68 2.14
C ASP A 143 -11.17 11.94 2.71
N ALA A 144 -12.21 11.33 2.14
CA ALA A 144 -13.58 11.35 2.65
C ALA A 144 -13.73 10.77 4.07
N PHE A 145 -12.76 9.97 4.52
CA PHE A 145 -12.68 9.38 5.86
C PHE A 145 -11.70 10.11 6.79
N GLY A 146 -11.11 11.21 6.32
CA GLY A 146 -10.21 12.07 7.08
C GLY A 146 -8.73 11.67 6.99
N PHE A 147 -8.35 10.83 6.03
CA PHE A 147 -6.97 10.41 5.80
C PHE A 147 -6.38 11.15 4.61
N GLY A 148 -5.42 12.05 4.87
CA GLY A 148 -4.86 12.92 3.86
C GLY A 148 -3.47 12.48 3.37
N THR A 149 -2.75 13.41 2.76
CA THR A 149 -1.41 13.20 2.17
C THR A 149 -0.30 12.89 3.19
N ASP A 150 -0.58 13.00 4.49
CA ASP A 150 0.37 12.72 5.58
C ASP A 150 0.06 11.36 6.27
N ASP A 151 -0.94 10.62 5.79
CA ASP A 151 -1.39 9.36 6.36
C ASP A 151 -1.03 8.17 5.48
N PHE A 152 -0.10 7.34 5.96
CA PHE A 152 0.41 6.19 5.19
C PHE A 152 -0.04 4.86 5.78
N PHE A 153 -0.58 3.98 4.94
CA PHE A 153 -1.11 2.66 5.32
C PHE A 153 -0.44 1.56 4.52
N SER A 154 0.15 0.59 5.22
CA SER A 154 0.80 -0.57 4.60
C SER A 154 -0.15 -1.73 4.36
N TYR A 155 -1.34 -1.74 4.95
CA TYR A 155 -2.23 -2.89 4.91
C TYR A 155 -3.63 -2.50 4.45
N VAL A 156 -4.22 -3.39 3.66
CA VAL A 156 -5.64 -3.36 3.27
C VAL A 156 -6.25 -4.70 3.65
N ARG A 157 -7.43 -4.66 4.24
CA ARG A 157 -8.22 -5.85 4.54
C ARG A 157 -9.57 -5.73 3.84
N LEU A 158 -9.91 -6.79 3.12
CA LEU A 158 -11.15 -6.92 2.38
C LEU A 158 -11.98 -8.01 3.03
N THR A 159 -13.24 -7.71 3.32
CA THR A 159 -14.20 -8.68 3.90
C THR A 159 -15.45 -8.69 3.03
N ASP A 160 -15.85 -9.88 2.61
CA ASP A 160 -17.05 -10.10 1.82
C ASP A 160 -18.32 -9.68 2.58
N ASP A 161 -19.28 -9.03 1.91
CA ASP A 161 -20.60 -8.74 2.46
C ASP A 161 -21.53 -9.92 2.22
N THR A 162 -21.71 -10.75 3.25
CA THR A 162 -22.57 -11.95 3.25
C THR A 162 -24.02 -11.71 2.80
N ASN A 163 -24.50 -10.46 2.81
CA ASN A 163 -25.85 -10.13 2.36
C ASN A 163 -25.97 -9.95 0.83
N GLU A 164 -24.86 -9.98 0.10
CA GLU A 164 -24.77 -9.83 -1.35
C GLU A 164 -24.07 -11.06 -1.96
N GLY A 165 -24.08 -11.19 -3.29
CA GLY A 165 -23.34 -12.24 -3.97
C GLY A 165 -23.92 -13.66 -3.94
N GLY A 166 -23.15 -14.58 -4.51
CA GLY A 166 -23.50 -16.00 -4.59
C GLY A 166 -23.03 -16.75 -3.33
N GLN A 167 -23.95 -17.40 -2.62
CA GLN A 167 -23.65 -18.19 -1.41
C GLN A 167 -23.40 -19.69 -1.70
N ILE A 168 -23.41 -20.08 -2.98
CA ILE A 168 -23.21 -21.47 -3.43
C ILE A 168 -22.42 -21.49 -4.74
N GLY A 169 -21.55 -22.48 -4.91
CA GLY A 169 -20.83 -22.69 -6.17
C GLY A 169 -19.33 -22.89 -5.98
N ASP A 170 -18.60 -22.73 -7.09
CA ASP A 170 -17.14 -22.90 -7.15
C ASP A 170 -16.38 -21.61 -6.77
N VAL A 171 -17.02 -20.45 -6.98
CA VAL A 171 -16.56 -19.09 -6.69
C VAL A 171 -17.67 -18.43 -5.89
N VAL A 172 -17.42 -18.21 -4.60
CA VAL A 172 -18.40 -17.75 -3.61
C VAL A 172 -17.77 -16.55 -2.92
N GLY A 173 -18.55 -15.50 -2.76
CA GLY A 173 -18.07 -14.20 -2.28
C GLY A 173 -17.11 -13.53 -3.27
N ALA A 174 -16.72 -12.31 -2.94
CA ALA A 174 -15.98 -11.43 -3.84
C ALA A 174 -14.71 -12.06 -4.43
N ASP A 175 -14.55 -11.88 -5.74
CA ASP A 175 -13.50 -12.49 -6.56
C ASP A 175 -12.33 -11.52 -6.81
N ILE A 176 -11.45 -11.36 -5.82
CA ILE A 176 -10.37 -10.36 -5.81
C ILE A 176 -9.24 -10.73 -6.79
N ALA A 177 -8.93 -9.84 -7.73
CA ALA A 177 -7.86 -10.01 -8.71
C ALA A 177 -6.63 -9.14 -8.44
N ALA A 178 -6.79 -7.97 -7.83
CA ALA A 178 -5.69 -7.10 -7.43
C ALA A 178 -6.18 -5.98 -6.52
N VAL A 179 -5.27 -5.42 -5.71
CA VAL A 179 -5.52 -4.19 -4.94
C VAL A 179 -4.37 -3.22 -5.17
N GLY A 180 -4.68 -1.99 -5.54
CA GLY A 180 -3.68 -0.96 -5.86
C GLY A 180 -3.95 0.37 -5.18
N ALA A 181 -2.89 1.01 -4.70
CA ALA A 181 -2.87 2.39 -4.24
C ALA A 181 -2.66 3.34 -5.44
N ILE A 182 -3.74 4.00 -5.87
CA ILE A 182 -3.70 5.07 -6.89
C ILE A 182 -2.86 6.23 -6.35
N SER A 183 -3.17 6.65 -5.13
CA SER A 183 -2.35 7.60 -4.38
C SER A 183 -1.39 6.81 -3.50
N SER A 184 -0.12 6.82 -3.88
CA SER A 184 0.92 5.96 -3.31
C SER A 184 2.04 6.81 -2.70
N ALA A 185 2.57 6.34 -1.58
CA ALA A 185 3.66 6.97 -0.82
C ALA A 185 4.79 5.95 -0.56
N PRO A 186 5.97 6.41 -0.09
CA PRO A 186 7.02 5.50 0.37
C PRO A 186 6.51 4.52 1.45
N PRO A 187 7.18 3.38 1.67
CA PRO A 187 6.80 2.43 2.72
C PRO A 187 6.63 3.09 4.08
N VAL A 188 5.65 2.62 4.86
CA VAL A 188 5.52 3.01 6.27
C VAL A 188 6.79 2.60 7.00
N ALA A 189 7.50 3.58 7.55
CA ALA A 189 8.70 3.32 8.31
C ALA A 189 8.35 2.51 9.56
N ASN A 190 8.70 1.22 9.56
CA ASN A 190 8.72 0.46 10.79
C ASN A 190 9.77 1.12 11.71
N PRO A 191 9.40 1.58 12.92
CA PRO A 191 10.37 2.09 13.85
C PRO A 191 11.32 0.94 14.19
N THR A 192 12.47 0.90 13.53
CA THR A 192 13.54 0.00 13.93
C THR A 192 13.85 0.38 15.37
N PRO A 193 13.82 -0.55 16.33
CA PRO A 193 14.30 -0.28 17.67
C PRO A 193 15.70 0.32 17.51
N GLU A 194 15.87 1.58 17.91
CA GLU A 194 17.17 2.22 17.70
C GLU A 194 18.23 1.31 18.32
N PRO A 195 19.33 1.01 17.60
CA PRO A 195 20.39 0.22 18.16
C PRO A 195 20.77 0.85 19.50
N GLY A 196 20.85 0.04 20.56
CA GLY A 196 21.28 0.48 21.89
C GLY A 196 22.64 1.19 21.90
N THR A 197 23.32 1.26 20.76
CA THR A 197 24.40 2.19 20.40
C THR A 197 24.16 3.63 20.86
N PHE A 198 22.95 4.21 20.78
CA PHE A 198 22.74 5.57 21.34
C PHE A 198 22.89 5.58 22.86
N PHE A 199 22.34 4.58 23.55
CA PHE A 199 22.53 4.41 24.99
C PHE A 199 24.00 4.13 25.35
N LEU A 200 24.68 3.23 24.61
CA LEU A 200 26.10 2.90 24.82
C LEU A 200 27.02 4.09 24.52
N LEU A 201 26.74 4.86 23.48
CA LEU A 201 27.45 6.10 23.16
C LEU A 201 27.24 7.14 24.25
N SER A 202 26.01 7.30 24.74
CA SER A 202 25.66 8.21 25.84
C SER A 202 26.40 7.85 27.13
N VAL A 203 26.36 6.57 27.51
CA VAL A 203 27.05 6.06 28.71
C VAL A 203 28.58 6.16 28.54
N GLY A 204 29.11 5.87 27.35
CA GLY A 204 30.53 5.99 27.03
C GLY A 204 31.04 7.44 27.13
N LEU A 205 30.28 8.40 26.58
CA LEU A 205 30.63 9.83 26.65
C LEU A 205 30.59 10.35 28.09
N LEU A 206 29.61 9.94 28.89
CA LEU A 206 29.51 10.27 30.31
C LEU A 206 30.68 9.66 31.12
N GLY A 207 31.10 8.44 30.79
CA GLY A 207 32.28 7.80 31.38
C GLY A 207 33.57 8.58 31.09
N LEU A 208 33.77 9.03 29.85
CA LEU A 208 34.93 9.83 29.44
C LEU A 208 34.99 11.21 30.12
N LEU A 209 33.85 11.84 30.34
CA LEU A 209 33.76 13.11 31.09
C LEU A 209 34.11 12.94 32.57
N LYS A 210 33.78 11.80 33.17
CA LYS A 210 34.12 11.48 34.57
C LYS A 210 35.61 11.21 34.75
N VAL A 211 36.27 10.55 33.78
CA VAL A 211 37.71 10.29 33.80
C VAL A 211 38.53 11.59 33.66
N ARG A 212 38.09 12.53 32.82
CA ARG A 212 38.74 13.85 32.68
C ARG A 212 38.76 14.67 33.96
N ARG A 213 37.77 14.49 34.84
CA ARG A 213 37.68 15.23 36.12
C ARG A 213 38.59 14.65 37.21
N MET A 214 39.09 13.43 37.02
CA MET A 214 39.91 12.69 37.99
C MET A 214 41.42 12.83 37.72
N LEU A 215 41.80 13.35 36.54
CA LEU A 215 43.20 13.58 36.12
C LEU A 215 43.69 15.03 36.35
N THR A 216 42.90 15.87 37.03
CA THR A 216 43.23 17.28 37.31
C THR A 216 43.48 17.53 38.81
N ILE A 217 44.36 16.74 39.43
CA ILE A 217 44.91 16.99 40.76
C ILE A 217 46.43 17.13 40.64
#